data_AF-A0AAX3W1H8-F1
#
_entry.id   AF-A0AAX3W1H8-F1
#
_cell.length_a   1.000
_cell.length_b   1.000
_cell.length_c   1.000
_cell.angle_alpha   90.00
_cell.angle_beta   90.00
_cell.angle_gamma   90.00
#
_symmetry.space_group_name_H-M   'P 1'
#
loop_
_entity.id
_entity.type
_entity.pdbx_description
1 polymer ?
#
loop_
_entity_poly.entity_id
_entity_poly.type
_entity_poly.pdbx_seq_one_letter_code
_entity_poly.pdbx_strand_id
1 'polypeptide(L)'
;MIDRIQRCITISHYNLMLILRSYGFLIMLGVVITLGYFLVPPADAGYQTMYVGEARSIYNSAWLGAVAALSSSLFLWPFGFYLLRGKISEDRKLGVGTILVPSPMSNFHYLLTKLISVFLILAVMAGVLELAFITMQYIRLEETQFVLHDYLLPYVWIVLPSLCVLSALTILFDIIPFMKGVIGNIVFFSIWTAVSALSFSGVGKIDIFGSQLMFTEILNGVQEAFSMVNATNMNFGYQTVQSLLIFDWTGIIWTKDYVTERLFWLLIGAFLFLISVLIFRRGSLLSLEKKTSVQNTNGGLEKDLVRYQPKGKVIESVHIQTIEGERQYSFYYIFRSELKLMFRDVSLWWYGVGIILFLLTMFIPLTSTKVFLYVIWLWPIPLLAPIGGERKNVSNRATVVFQLSSLYAIICCLAFRGIRFVSNNQWWNSSNDSSR
;
A
#
# COMPACT_ATOMS: atom_id res chain seq x y z
N MET A 1 -31.62 -12.48 13.98
CA MET A 1 -30.27 -11.88 14.18
C MET A 1 -29.19 -12.78 13.60
N ILE A 2 -29.21 -14.09 13.90
CA ILE A 2 -28.28 -15.12 13.39
C ILE A 2 -28.20 -15.14 11.85
N ASP A 3 -29.33 -15.15 11.14
CA ASP A 3 -29.35 -15.10 9.66
C ASP A 3 -28.68 -13.87 9.05
N ARG A 4 -28.73 -12.72 9.75
CA ARG A 4 -28.10 -11.47 9.27
C ARG A 4 -26.58 -11.54 9.42
N ILE A 5 -26.12 -12.12 10.52
CA ILE A 5 -24.69 -12.32 10.80
C ILE A 5 -24.10 -13.34 9.81
N GLN A 6 -24.78 -14.46 9.59
CA GLN A 6 -24.34 -15.48 8.62
C GLN A 6 -24.23 -14.90 7.20
N ARG A 7 -25.20 -14.10 6.75
CA ARG A 7 -25.11 -13.42 5.43
C ARG A 7 -23.90 -12.48 5.33
N CYS A 8 -23.59 -11.72 6.39
CA CYS A 8 -22.42 -10.84 6.40
C CYS A 8 -21.11 -11.65 6.31
N ILE A 9 -21.02 -12.76 7.03
CA ILE A 9 -19.85 -13.66 6.98
C ILE A 9 -19.68 -14.23 5.58
N THR A 10 -20.74 -14.75 4.95
CA THR A 10 -20.65 -15.35 3.61
C THR A 10 -20.23 -14.33 2.55
N ILE A 11 -20.77 -13.10 2.61
CA ILE A 11 -20.40 -12.04 1.66
C ILE A 11 -18.94 -11.58 1.90
N SER A 12 -18.53 -11.45 3.16
CA SER A 12 -17.14 -11.11 3.51
C SER A 12 -16.17 -12.16 3.00
N HIS A 13 -16.48 -13.44 3.24
CA HIS A 13 -15.68 -14.58 2.78
C HIS A 13 -15.53 -14.60 1.26
N TYR A 14 -16.62 -14.38 0.51
CA TYR A 14 -16.56 -14.31 -0.94
C TYR A 14 -15.69 -13.14 -1.44
N ASN A 15 -15.85 -11.94 -0.87
CA ASN A 15 -15.00 -10.79 -1.20
C ASN A 15 -13.53 -11.07 -0.93
N LEU A 16 -13.23 -11.70 0.21
CA LEU A 16 -11.88 -12.06 0.63
C LEU A 16 -11.25 -13.06 -0.34
N MET A 17 -11.95 -14.15 -0.68
CA MET A 17 -11.47 -15.14 -1.66
C MET A 17 -11.20 -14.52 -3.03
N LEU A 18 -12.06 -13.59 -3.46
CA LEU A 18 -11.91 -12.93 -4.74
C LEU A 18 -10.68 -12.00 -4.75
N ILE A 19 -10.39 -11.31 -3.64
CA ILE A 19 -9.23 -10.43 -3.54
C ILE A 19 -7.93 -11.22 -3.34
N LEU A 20 -7.91 -12.25 -2.47
CA LEU A 20 -6.73 -13.09 -2.24
C LEU A 20 -6.25 -13.80 -3.50
N ARG A 21 -7.14 -14.09 -4.45
CA ARG A 21 -6.82 -14.71 -5.75
C ARG A 21 -6.51 -13.70 -6.85
N SER A 22 -6.59 -12.40 -6.57
CA SER A 22 -6.30 -11.37 -7.57
C SER A 22 -4.80 -11.24 -7.80
N TYR A 23 -4.39 -11.08 -9.06
CA TYR A 23 -2.99 -10.86 -9.42
C TYR A 23 -2.38 -9.66 -8.69
N GLY A 24 -3.16 -8.57 -8.54
CA GLY A 24 -2.72 -7.40 -7.78
C GLY A 24 -2.36 -7.74 -6.33
N PHE A 25 -3.16 -8.56 -5.65
CA PHE A 25 -2.85 -9.01 -4.30
C PHE A 25 -1.57 -9.88 -4.25
N LEU A 26 -1.40 -10.81 -5.20
CA LEU A 26 -0.21 -11.66 -5.26
C LEU A 26 1.08 -10.87 -5.51
N ILE A 27 1.03 -9.87 -6.41
CA ILE A 27 2.16 -8.96 -6.66
C ILE A 27 2.49 -8.19 -5.37
N MET A 28 1.46 -7.67 -4.69
CA MET A 28 1.66 -6.96 -3.42
C MET A 28 2.23 -7.85 -2.33
N LEU A 29 1.83 -9.13 -2.28
CA LEU A 29 2.41 -10.11 -1.37
C LEU A 29 3.91 -10.31 -1.67
N GLY A 30 4.30 -10.41 -2.95
CA GLY A 30 5.71 -10.45 -3.36
C GLY A 30 6.50 -9.20 -2.95
N VAL A 31 5.91 -8.01 -3.08
CA VAL A 31 6.52 -6.75 -2.60
C VAL A 31 6.70 -6.77 -1.09
N VAL A 32 5.69 -7.22 -0.35
CA VAL A 32 5.75 -7.32 1.13
C VAL A 32 6.85 -8.27 1.57
N ILE A 33 6.97 -9.46 0.97
CA ILE A 33 8.06 -10.40 1.26
C ILE A 33 9.42 -9.76 0.95
N THR A 34 9.52 -9.08 -0.20
CA THR A 34 10.76 -8.41 -0.61
C THR A 34 11.15 -7.30 0.36
N LEU A 35 10.17 -6.56 0.89
CA LEU A 35 10.42 -5.56 1.94
C LEU A 35 10.97 -6.21 3.22
N GLY A 36 10.39 -7.33 3.67
CA GLY A 36 10.92 -8.08 4.82
C GLY A 36 12.38 -8.50 4.62
N TYR A 37 12.74 -8.91 3.41
CA TYR A 37 14.13 -9.23 3.07
C TYR A 37 15.08 -8.01 3.18
N PHE A 38 14.69 -6.87 2.60
CA PHE A 38 15.53 -5.67 2.59
C PHE A 38 15.65 -4.99 3.95
N LEU A 39 14.61 -5.10 4.78
CA LEU A 39 14.54 -4.48 6.10
C LEU A 39 15.39 -5.20 7.16
N VAL A 40 15.85 -6.42 6.87
CA VAL A 40 16.76 -7.18 7.74
C VAL A 40 18.07 -7.48 6.98
N PRO A 41 18.98 -6.50 6.86
CA PRO A 41 20.25 -6.69 6.14
C PRO A 41 21.14 -7.76 6.80
N PRO A 42 21.99 -8.47 6.04
CA PRO A 42 23.05 -9.27 6.64
C PRO A 42 24.16 -8.38 7.24
N ALA A 43 24.98 -8.94 8.13
CA ALA A 43 26.06 -8.22 8.80
C ALA A 43 27.12 -7.65 7.81
N ASP A 44 27.29 -8.28 6.64
CA ASP A 44 28.25 -7.89 5.60
C ASP A 44 27.69 -6.90 4.57
N ALA A 45 26.42 -6.49 4.70
CA ALA A 45 25.74 -5.68 3.67
C ALA A 45 26.29 -4.24 3.55
N GLY A 46 27.01 -3.75 4.56
CA GLY A 46 27.48 -2.37 4.64
C GLY A 46 26.37 -1.33 4.84
N TYR A 47 25.13 -1.77 5.08
CA TYR A 47 24.00 -0.88 5.37
C TYR A 47 23.11 -1.44 6.49
N GLN A 48 22.37 -0.53 7.11
CA GLN A 48 21.38 -0.82 8.14
C GLN A 48 20.08 -0.07 7.92
N THR A 49 19.04 -0.57 8.58
CA THR A 49 17.65 -0.21 8.34
C THR A 49 16.99 0.42 9.57
N MET A 50 17.37 0.00 10.77
CA MET A 50 16.87 0.58 12.02
C MET A 50 18.00 0.63 13.04
N TYR A 51 18.21 1.80 13.64
CA TYR A 51 19.18 2.02 14.70
C TYR A 51 18.83 3.29 15.49
N VAL A 52 19.31 3.37 16.73
CA VAL A 52 19.15 4.53 17.61
C VAL A 52 20.54 5.00 18.02
N GLY A 53 20.88 6.24 17.66
CA GLY A 53 22.26 6.75 17.81
C GLY A 53 23.23 6.00 16.90
N GLU A 54 24.06 5.14 17.48
CA GLU A 54 24.97 4.21 16.79
C GLU A 54 24.71 2.75 17.17
N ALA A 55 23.60 2.50 17.89
CA ALA A 55 23.28 1.20 18.45
C ALA A 55 22.18 0.47 17.65
N ARG A 56 22.39 -0.82 17.45
CA ARG A 56 21.44 -1.77 16.87
C ARG A 56 21.37 -2.98 17.80
N SER A 57 20.17 -3.50 18.06
CA SER A 57 20.09 -4.78 18.77
C SER A 57 20.55 -5.94 17.89
N ILE A 58 20.96 -7.03 18.52
CA ILE A 58 21.02 -8.35 17.90
C ILE A 58 19.66 -8.67 17.26
N TYR A 59 19.65 -9.41 16.16
CA TYR A 59 18.43 -9.92 15.51
C TYR A 59 17.76 -11.05 16.32
N ASN A 60 17.29 -10.68 17.52
CA ASN A 60 16.45 -11.48 18.38
C ASN A 60 14.96 -11.26 18.07
N SER A 61 14.09 -12.03 18.73
CA SER A 61 12.64 -11.97 18.51
C SER A 61 12.05 -10.59 18.87
N ALA A 62 12.52 -9.99 19.96
CA ALA A 62 12.10 -8.66 20.43
C ALA A 62 12.37 -7.55 19.40
N TRP A 63 13.61 -7.46 18.91
CA TRP A 63 14.00 -6.45 17.93
C TRP A 63 13.28 -6.64 16.61
N LEU A 64 13.29 -7.86 16.06
CA LEU A 64 12.65 -8.11 14.77
C LEU A 64 11.13 -7.97 14.84
N GLY A 65 10.48 -8.35 15.95
CA GLY A 65 9.05 -8.11 16.16
C GLY A 65 8.69 -6.62 16.18
N ALA A 66 9.51 -5.79 16.85
CA ALA A 66 9.33 -4.34 16.83
C ALA A 66 9.54 -3.75 15.42
N VAL A 67 10.63 -4.11 14.73
CA VAL A 67 10.92 -3.63 13.38
C VAL A 67 9.80 -4.06 12.41
N ALA A 68 9.34 -5.31 12.51
CA ALA A 68 8.26 -5.85 11.70
C ALA A 68 6.94 -5.11 11.92
N ALA A 69 6.60 -4.83 13.18
CA ALA A 69 5.40 -4.07 13.52
C ALA A 69 5.44 -2.62 13.01
N LEU A 70 6.57 -1.91 13.16
CA LEU A 70 6.75 -0.57 12.63
C LEU A 70 6.65 -0.55 11.10
N SER A 71 7.30 -1.53 10.45
CA SER A 71 7.28 -1.67 9.01
C SER A 71 5.88 -1.95 8.49
N SER A 72 5.15 -2.84 9.17
CA SER A 72 3.78 -3.22 8.83
C SER A 72 2.82 -2.04 9.00
N SER A 73 2.89 -1.32 10.13
CA SER A 73 2.02 -0.19 10.40
C SER A 73 2.29 0.98 9.44
N LEU A 74 3.55 1.26 9.10
CA LEU A 74 3.95 2.37 8.23
C LEU A 74 3.73 2.09 6.73
N PHE A 75 4.27 0.98 6.22
CA PHE A 75 4.31 0.72 4.77
C PHE A 75 3.01 0.12 4.24
N LEU A 76 2.24 -0.63 5.04
CA LEU A 76 0.99 -1.21 4.55
C LEU A 76 -0.10 -0.16 4.33
N TRP A 77 0.03 1.05 4.87
CA TRP A 77 -0.89 2.15 4.59
C TRP A 77 -0.99 2.49 3.11
N PRO A 78 0.08 2.95 2.43
CA PRO A 78 0.02 3.25 1.01
C PRO A 78 -0.31 2.02 0.17
N PHE A 79 0.35 0.90 0.42
CA PHE A 79 0.16 -0.33 -0.33
C PHE A 79 -1.27 -0.87 -0.22
N GLY A 80 -1.77 -0.96 1.01
CA GLY A 80 -3.11 -1.42 1.32
C GLY A 80 -4.19 -0.51 0.78
N PHE A 81 -4.06 0.81 0.99
CA PHE A 81 -5.03 1.78 0.47
C PHE A 81 -5.17 1.70 -1.04
N TYR A 82 -4.07 1.73 -1.80
CA TYR A 82 -4.16 1.71 -3.26
C TYR A 82 -4.66 0.37 -3.82
N LEU A 83 -4.38 -0.76 -3.15
CA LEU A 83 -4.86 -2.08 -3.54
C LEU A 83 -6.36 -2.27 -3.25
N LEU A 84 -6.81 -1.79 -2.08
CA LEU A 84 -8.12 -2.08 -1.51
C LEU A 84 -9.15 -0.98 -1.74
N ARG A 85 -8.73 0.18 -2.25
CA ARG A 85 -9.65 1.22 -2.70
C ARG A 85 -10.41 0.77 -3.96
N GLY A 86 -11.58 1.35 -4.15
CA GLY A 86 -12.44 1.20 -5.31
C GLY A 86 -13.45 0.05 -5.22
N LYS A 87 -13.51 -0.73 -4.15
CA LYS A 87 -14.36 -1.94 -4.07
C LYS A 87 -15.84 -1.61 -4.06
N ILE A 88 -16.26 -0.52 -3.41
CA ILE A 88 -17.67 -0.10 -3.44
C ILE A 88 -18.03 0.46 -4.83
N SER A 89 -17.07 1.12 -5.48
CA SER A 89 -17.25 1.62 -6.85
C SER A 89 -17.29 0.48 -7.86
N GLU A 90 -16.56 -0.60 -7.60
CA GLU A 90 -16.59 -1.81 -8.41
C GLU A 90 -17.93 -2.54 -8.31
N ASP A 91 -18.51 -2.68 -7.11
CA ASP A 91 -19.85 -3.25 -6.93
C ASP A 91 -20.91 -2.48 -7.74
N ARG A 92 -20.76 -1.15 -7.86
CA ARG A 92 -21.60 -0.32 -8.73
C ARG A 92 -21.40 -0.66 -10.20
N LYS A 93 -20.15 -0.78 -10.67
CA LYS A 93 -19.81 -1.12 -12.06
C LYS A 93 -20.28 -2.52 -12.45
N LEU A 94 -20.21 -3.48 -11.53
CA LEU A 94 -20.64 -4.87 -11.73
C LEU A 94 -22.17 -5.04 -11.63
N GLY A 95 -22.92 -3.97 -11.38
CA GLY A 95 -24.38 -4.01 -11.28
C GLY A 95 -24.90 -4.75 -10.04
N VAL A 96 -24.04 -5.05 -9.07
CA VAL A 96 -24.39 -5.76 -7.84
C VAL A 96 -25.47 -5.01 -7.05
N GLY A 97 -25.53 -3.68 -7.20
CA GLY A 97 -26.55 -2.83 -6.60
C GLY A 97 -28.00 -3.21 -6.94
N THR A 98 -28.29 -3.82 -8.09
CA THR A 98 -29.66 -4.23 -8.47
C THR A 98 -30.18 -5.37 -7.59
N ILE A 99 -29.28 -6.20 -7.05
CA ILE A 99 -29.58 -7.29 -6.12
C ILE A 99 -29.53 -6.79 -4.68
N LEU A 100 -28.56 -5.92 -4.37
CA LEU A 100 -28.28 -5.47 -3.01
C LEU A 100 -29.25 -4.40 -2.49
N VAL A 101 -29.72 -3.48 -3.34
CA VAL A 101 -30.68 -2.43 -2.97
C VAL A 101 -32.06 -2.96 -2.55
N PRO A 102 -32.68 -3.94 -3.24
CA PRO A 102 -33.96 -4.52 -2.80
C PRO A 102 -33.81 -5.49 -1.62
N SER A 103 -32.58 -5.89 -1.27
CA SER A 103 -32.34 -6.78 -0.13
C SER A 103 -32.67 -6.11 1.21
N PRO A 104 -32.99 -6.88 2.28
CA PRO A 104 -33.25 -6.34 3.61
C PRO A 104 -31.97 -5.89 4.36
N MET A 105 -30.84 -5.76 3.67
CA MET A 105 -29.55 -5.36 4.25
C MET A 105 -29.51 -3.84 4.49
N SER A 106 -29.11 -3.41 5.69
CA SER A 106 -28.94 -1.98 5.97
C SER A 106 -27.60 -1.44 5.49
N ASN A 107 -27.49 -0.11 5.33
CA ASN A 107 -26.24 0.58 4.98
C ASN A 107 -25.08 0.18 5.91
N PHE A 108 -25.36 0.12 7.22
CA PHE A 108 -24.38 -0.27 8.24
C PHE A 108 -23.83 -1.68 7.98
N HIS A 109 -24.69 -2.67 7.77
CA HIS A 109 -24.26 -4.06 7.57
C HIS A 109 -23.45 -4.23 6.28
N TYR A 110 -23.88 -3.56 5.20
CA TYR A 110 -23.17 -3.59 3.92
C TYR A 110 -21.75 -3.04 4.07
N LEU A 111 -21.61 -1.84 4.66
CA LEU A 111 -20.31 -1.22 4.85
C LEU A 111 -19.45 -1.98 5.87
N LEU A 112 -20.06 -2.52 6.94
CA LEU A 112 -19.34 -3.33 7.91
C LEU A 112 -18.71 -4.56 7.25
N THR A 113 -19.44 -5.21 6.35
CA THR A 113 -18.93 -6.35 5.58
C THR A 113 -17.71 -5.96 4.74
N LYS A 114 -17.78 -4.79 4.08
CA LYS A 114 -16.65 -4.27 3.29
C LYS A 114 -15.47 -3.87 4.18
N LEU A 115 -15.72 -3.22 5.31
CA LEU A 115 -14.69 -2.84 6.27
C LEU A 115 -13.96 -4.07 6.81
N ILE A 116 -14.69 -5.10 7.25
CA ILE A 116 -14.11 -6.36 7.72
C ILE A 116 -13.29 -7.04 6.62
N SER A 117 -13.80 -7.07 5.38
CA SER A 117 -13.04 -7.64 4.25
C SER A 117 -11.71 -6.89 4.04
N VAL A 118 -11.74 -5.56 3.99
CA VAL A 118 -10.54 -4.72 3.82
C VAL A 118 -9.55 -4.93 4.97
N PHE A 119 -10.05 -4.89 6.21
CA PHE A 119 -9.24 -5.12 7.42
C PHE A 119 -8.57 -6.51 7.40
N LEU A 120 -9.31 -7.57 7.09
CA LEU A 120 -8.77 -8.93 7.05
C LEU A 120 -7.69 -9.08 5.98
N ILE A 121 -7.85 -8.46 4.81
CA ILE A 121 -6.84 -8.52 3.75
C ILE A 121 -5.56 -7.79 4.17
N LEU A 122 -5.70 -6.62 4.81
CA LEU A 122 -4.56 -5.91 5.39
C LEU A 122 -3.88 -6.75 6.47
N ALA A 123 -4.65 -7.39 7.35
CA ALA A 123 -4.12 -8.27 8.39
C ALA A 123 -3.39 -9.50 7.83
N VAL A 124 -3.85 -10.05 6.70
CA VAL A 124 -3.13 -11.11 5.97
C VAL A 124 -1.81 -10.59 5.40
N MET A 125 -1.80 -9.43 4.74
CA MET A 125 -0.56 -8.82 4.23
C MET A 125 0.43 -8.55 5.37
N ALA A 126 -0.09 -8.10 6.49
CA ALA A 126 0.66 -7.89 7.72
C ALA A 126 1.25 -9.22 8.21
N GLY A 127 0.44 -10.25 8.45
CA GLY A 127 0.94 -11.57 8.89
C GLY A 127 1.97 -12.20 7.95
N VAL A 128 1.88 -11.95 6.63
CA VAL A 128 2.91 -12.35 5.67
C VAL A 128 4.23 -11.59 5.90
N LEU A 129 4.18 -10.29 6.16
CA LEU A 129 5.37 -9.50 6.49
C LEU A 129 5.99 -10.01 7.79
N GLU A 130 5.17 -10.26 8.80
CA GLU A 130 5.63 -10.82 10.08
C GLU A 130 6.34 -12.17 9.89
N LEU A 131 5.73 -13.06 9.11
CA LEU A 131 6.33 -14.35 8.77
C LEU A 131 7.66 -14.16 8.03
N ALA A 132 7.77 -13.16 7.15
CA ALA A 132 9.03 -12.83 6.50
C ALA A 132 10.09 -12.44 7.54
N PHE A 133 9.78 -11.61 8.54
CA PHE A 133 10.73 -11.27 9.61
C PHE A 133 11.14 -12.49 10.45
N ILE A 134 10.20 -13.35 10.81
CA ILE A 134 10.48 -14.61 11.51
C ILE A 134 11.43 -15.48 10.67
N THR A 135 11.18 -15.63 9.36
CA THR A 135 12.08 -16.38 8.48
C THR A 135 13.46 -15.73 8.40
N MET A 136 13.54 -14.41 8.39
CA MET A 136 14.80 -13.68 8.34
C MET A 136 15.62 -13.87 9.62
N GLN A 137 14.99 -14.02 10.79
CA GLN A 137 15.69 -14.37 12.03
C GLN A 137 16.51 -15.65 11.86
N TYR A 138 15.88 -16.71 11.31
CA TYR A 138 16.55 -17.99 11.05
C TYR A 138 17.57 -17.93 9.91
N ILE A 139 17.43 -17.00 8.96
CA ILE A 139 18.41 -16.82 7.87
C ILE A 139 19.63 -16.05 8.38
N ARG A 140 19.45 -15.06 9.25
CA ARG A 140 20.55 -14.22 9.76
C ARG A 140 21.36 -14.87 10.86
N LEU A 141 20.77 -15.80 11.61
CA LEU A 141 21.45 -16.65 12.60
C LEU A 141 22.19 -15.87 13.70
N GLU A 142 21.83 -14.61 13.96
CA GLU A 142 22.41 -13.86 15.10
C GLU A 142 21.86 -14.39 16.43
N GLU A 143 20.55 -14.68 16.48
CA GLU A 143 19.92 -15.38 17.60
C GLU A 143 18.76 -16.25 17.09
N THR A 144 18.81 -17.56 17.39
CA THR A 144 17.81 -18.52 16.89
C THR A 144 16.67 -18.79 17.88
N GLN A 145 16.70 -18.18 19.07
CA GLN A 145 15.64 -18.35 20.05
C GLN A 145 14.38 -17.62 19.58
N PHE A 146 13.36 -18.41 19.28
CA PHE A 146 12.06 -17.89 18.87
C PHE A 146 11.15 -17.68 20.08
N VAL A 147 10.71 -16.44 20.23
CA VAL A 147 9.83 -16.02 21.30
C VAL A 147 8.56 -15.44 20.68
N LEU A 148 7.48 -16.21 20.70
CA LEU A 148 6.24 -15.85 20.00
C LEU A 148 5.62 -14.53 20.50
N HIS A 149 5.73 -14.24 21.80
CA HIS A 149 5.09 -13.07 22.38
C HIS A 149 5.69 -11.74 21.89
N ASP A 150 6.99 -11.74 21.58
CA ASP A 150 7.73 -10.57 21.09
C ASP A 150 7.29 -10.12 19.70
N TYR A 151 6.88 -11.07 18.86
CA TYR A 151 6.26 -10.81 17.56
C TYR A 151 4.77 -10.45 17.71
N LEU A 152 4.04 -11.23 18.52
CA LEU A 152 2.58 -11.12 18.62
C LEU A 152 2.10 -9.80 19.26
N LEU A 153 2.75 -9.34 20.34
CA LEU A 153 2.27 -8.19 21.12
C LEU A 153 2.35 -6.86 20.34
N PRO A 154 3.48 -6.51 19.67
CA PRO A 154 3.53 -5.36 18.77
C PRO A 154 2.47 -5.45 17.67
N TYR A 155 2.22 -6.65 17.15
CA TYR A 155 1.19 -6.85 16.13
C TYR A 155 -0.21 -6.51 16.62
N VAL A 156 -0.60 -7.08 17.76
CA VAL A 156 -1.94 -6.91 18.32
C VAL A 156 -2.19 -5.46 18.73
N TRP A 157 -1.21 -4.81 19.36
CA TRP A 157 -1.41 -3.48 19.94
C TRP A 157 -1.06 -2.34 19.01
N ILE A 158 -0.17 -2.52 18.03
CA ILE A 158 0.26 -1.43 17.13
C ILE A 158 -0.31 -1.63 15.73
N VAL A 159 -0.06 -2.80 15.13
CA VAL A 159 -0.42 -3.04 13.72
C VAL A 159 -1.93 -3.12 13.53
N LEU A 160 -2.64 -3.94 14.31
CA LEU A 160 -4.09 -4.11 14.13
C LEU A 160 -4.89 -2.81 14.34
N PRO A 161 -4.65 -1.98 15.37
CA PRO A 161 -5.33 -0.70 15.51
C PRO A 161 -5.05 0.26 14.34
N SER A 162 -3.81 0.32 13.89
CA SER A 162 -3.41 1.14 12.73
C SER A 162 -4.13 0.71 11.46
N LEU A 163 -4.18 -0.61 11.18
CA LEU A 163 -4.89 -1.16 10.02
C LEU A 163 -6.41 -1.02 10.12
N CYS A 164 -6.97 -0.99 11.33
CA CYS A 164 -8.38 -0.69 11.56
C CYS A 164 -8.71 0.75 11.09
N VAL A 165 -7.89 1.73 11.47
CA VAL A 165 -8.02 3.12 11.00
C VAL A 165 -7.90 3.20 9.48
N LEU A 166 -6.88 2.54 8.89
CA LEU A 166 -6.69 2.47 7.44
C LEU A 166 -7.90 1.88 6.72
N SER A 167 -8.49 0.81 7.26
CA SER A 167 -9.66 0.16 6.67
C SER A 167 -10.87 1.10 6.65
N ALA A 168 -11.14 1.80 7.75
CA ALA A 168 -12.20 2.80 7.84
C ALA A 168 -11.97 3.97 6.88
N LEU A 169 -10.72 4.47 6.80
CA LEU A 169 -10.33 5.53 5.88
C LEU A 169 -10.53 5.12 4.42
N THR A 170 -10.17 3.88 4.06
CA THR A 170 -10.34 3.34 2.71
C THR A 170 -11.82 3.33 2.31
N ILE A 171 -12.70 2.88 3.21
CA ILE A 171 -14.15 2.87 3.00
C ILE A 171 -14.71 4.30 2.85
N LEU A 172 -14.25 5.25 3.67
CA LEU A 172 -14.67 6.64 3.59
C LEU A 172 -14.34 7.26 2.21
N PHE A 173 -13.11 7.04 1.73
CA PHE A 173 -12.66 7.55 0.42
C PHE A 173 -13.45 6.92 -0.75
N ASP A 174 -13.90 5.68 -0.60
CA ASP A 174 -14.67 4.97 -1.63
C ASP A 174 -16.09 5.52 -1.81
N ILE A 175 -16.67 6.09 -0.76
CA ILE A 175 -18.04 6.58 -0.75
C ILE A 175 -18.10 8.01 -1.29
N ILE A 176 -17.10 8.83 -0.99
CA ILE A 176 -17.06 10.25 -1.36
C ILE A 176 -16.75 10.40 -2.86
N PRO A 177 -17.66 10.98 -3.68
CA PRO A 177 -17.50 11.03 -5.15
C PRO A 177 -16.23 11.71 -5.64
N PHE A 178 -15.86 12.86 -5.05
CA PHE A 178 -14.66 13.62 -5.45
C PHE A 178 -13.35 12.93 -5.04
N MET A 179 -13.41 12.07 -4.01
CA MET A 179 -12.28 11.27 -3.55
C MET A 179 -12.09 9.99 -4.37
N LYS A 180 -12.82 9.75 -5.46
CA LYS A 180 -12.65 8.54 -6.29
C LYS A 180 -11.52 8.65 -7.33
N GLY A 181 -11.13 9.87 -7.68
CA GLY A 181 -10.09 10.14 -8.68
C GLY A 181 -8.70 10.40 -8.09
N VAL A 182 -7.86 11.07 -8.88
CA VAL A 182 -6.47 11.45 -8.54
C VAL A 182 -6.41 12.32 -7.27
N ILE A 183 -7.39 13.20 -7.06
CA ILE A 183 -7.48 14.05 -5.86
C ILE A 183 -7.45 13.20 -4.59
N GLY A 184 -8.23 12.11 -4.54
CA GLY A 184 -8.21 11.20 -3.40
C GLY A 184 -6.85 10.52 -3.18
N ASN A 185 -6.10 10.25 -4.24
CA ASN A 185 -4.74 9.70 -4.10
C ASN A 185 -3.78 10.70 -3.48
N ILE A 186 -3.84 11.95 -3.94
CA ILE A 186 -3.01 13.05 -3.42
C ILE A 186 -3.35 13.30 -1.96
N VAL A 187 -4.64 13.43 -1.63
CA VAL A 187 -5.08 13.66 -0.24
C VAL A 187 -4.66 12.52 0.67
N PHE A 188 -4.84 11.26 0.26
CA PHE A 188 -4.40 10.13 1.05
C PHE A 188 -2.88 10.14 1.27
N PHE A 189 -2.10 10.35 0.20
CA PHE A 189 -0.64 10.40 0.31
C PHE A 189 -0.20 11.52 1.26
N SER A 190 -0.80 12.71 1.15
CA SER A 190 -0.54 13.82 2.07
C SER A 190 -0.91 13.49 3.51
N ILE A 191 -2.04 12.83 3.75
CA ILE A 191 -2.43 12.36 5.10
C ILE A 191 -1.38 11.39 5.64
N TRP A 192 -1.04 10.37 4.87
CA TRP A 192 -0.06 9.37 5.27
C TRP A 192 1.31 10.00 5.57
N THR A 193 1.80 10.91 4.73
CA THR A 193 3.06 11.63 4.95
C THR A 193 3.01 12.52 6.18
N ALA A 194 1.93 13.29 6.37
CA ALA A 194 1.78 14.18 7.53
C ALA A 194 1.71 13.37 8.84
N VAL A 195 0.91 12.30 8.86
CA VAL A 195 0.77 11.42 10.03
C VAL A 195 2.08 10.68 10.32
N SER A 196 2.83 10.27 9.28
CA SER A 196 4.16 9.70 9.45
C SER A 196 5.10 10.71 10.08
N ALA A 197 5.19 11.93 9.55
CA ALA A 197 6.03 12.98 10.09
C ALA A 197 5.70 13.31 11.57
N LEU A 198 4.41 13.36 11.92
CA LEU A 198 3.96 13.55 13.31
C LEU A 198 4.31 12.37 14.21
N SER A 199 4.16 11.14 13.72
CA SER A 199 4.49 9.93 14.49
C SER A 199 5.98 9.86 14.80
N PHE A 200 6.86 10.28 13.87
CA PHE A 200 8.31 10.28 14.10
C PHE A 200 8.83 11.53 14.83
N SER A 201 8.08 12.64 14.89
CA SER A 201 8.59 13.90 15.48
C SER A 201 8.49 13.98 17.00
N GLY A 202 7.72 13.12 17.65
CA GLY A 202 7.47 13.21 19.10
C GLY A 202 6.45 14.29 19.49
N VAL A 203 5.92 15.06 18.54
CA VAL A 203 5.07 16.22 18.83
C VAL A 203 3.60 15.80 18.98
N GLY A 204 2.99 16.12 20.12
CA GLY A 204 1.55 16.07 20.33
C GLY A 204 0.94 14.70 20.68
N LYS A 205 1.74 13.72 21.14
CA LYS A 205 1.30 12.33 21.44
C LYS A 205 0.57 11.63 20.28
N ILE A 206 0.73 12.12 19.06
CA ILE A 206 0.16 11.50 17.86
C ILE A 206 1.13 10.42 17.41
N ASP A 207 0.84 9.17 17.76
CA ASP A 207 1.65 8.03 17.34
C ASP A 207 0.74 6.88 16.86
N ILE A 208 0.35 6.91 15.58
CA ILE A 208 -0.48 5.83 15.01
C ILE A 208 0.35 4.59 14.63
N PHE A 209 1.64 4.78 14.35
CA PHE A 209 2.52 3.73 13.85
C PHE A 209 3.29 2.99 14.94
N GLY A 210 3.26 3.49 16.18
CA GLY A 210 4.01 2.93 17.31
C GLY A 210 5.46 3.41 17.37
N SER A 211 5.84 4.39 16.56
CA SER A 211 7.23 4.82 16.40
C SER A 211 7.78 5.52 17.63
N GLN A 212 6.97 6.30 18.36
CA GLN A 212 7.42 7.00 19.57
C GLN A 212 7.62 6.03 20.73
N LEU A 213 6.68 5.09 20.88
CA LEU A 213 6.79 4.01 21.85
C LEU A 213 8.05 3.20 21.60
N MET A 214 8.27 2.73 20.37
CA MET A 214 9.46 1.96 20.03
C MET A 214 10.74 2.76 20.24
N PHE A 215 10.78 4.02 19.81
CA PHE A 215 11.94 4.87 20.03
C PHE A 215 12.26 5.03 21.52
N THR A 216 11.25 5.26 22.36
CA THR A 216 11.45 5.46 23.80
C THR A 216 11.99 4.20 24.48
N GLU A 217 11.41 3.03 24.19
CA GLU A 217 11.84 1.76 24.80
C GLU A 217 13.22 1.32 24.32
N ILE A 218 13.53 1.51 23.02
CA ILE A 218 14.86 1.23 22.49
C ILE A 218 15.87 2.22 23.07
N LEU A 219 15.53 3.51 23.17
CA LEU A 219 16.41 4.52 23.75
C LEU A 219 16.75 4.18 25.21
N ASN A 220 15.77 3.76 26.00
CA ASN A 220 15.99 3.30 27.38
C ASN A 220 16.96 2.11 27.41
N GLY A 221 16.75 1.10 26.56
CA GLY A 221 17.66 -0.05 26.46
C GLY A 221 19.08 0.33 26.01
N VAL A 222 19.21 1.30 25.09
CA VAL A 222 20.51 1.84 24.67
C VAL A 222 21.20 2.60 25.81
N GLN A 223 20.47 3.39 26.60
CA GLN A 223 21.03 4.11 27.74
C GLN A 223 21.47 3.18 28.87
N GLU A 224 20.75 2.08 29.08
CA GLU A 224 21.12 1.02 30.02
C GLU A 224 22.38 0.27 29.58
N ALA A 225 22.49 -0.05 28.29
CA ALA A 225 23.67 -0.74 27.73
C ALA A 225 24.88 0.18 27.55
N PHE A 226 24.66 1.45 27.19
CA PHE A 226 25.68 2.42 26.81
C PHE A 226 25.37 3.80 27.38
N SER A 227 25.84 4.07 28.60
CA SER A 227 25.66 5.36 29.29
C SER A 227 26.26 6.58 28.57
N MET A 228 27.17 6.38 27.61
CA MET A 228 27.82 7.45 26.83
C MET A 228 27.11 7.79 25.50
N VAL A 229 26.10 7.03 25.08
CA VAL A 229 25.41 7.25 23.80
C VAL A 229 24.24 8.23 24.00
N ASN A 230 24.49 9.51 23.67
CA ASN A 230 23.43 10.53 23.61
C ASN A 230 22.68 10.43 22.27
N ALA A 231 21.78 9.45 22.17
CA ALA A 231 20.90 9.33 21.01
C ALA A 231 19.65 10.21 21.18
N THR A 232 19.39 11.10 20.21
CA THR A 232 18.21 11.97 20.21
C THR A 232 17.17 11.59 19.16
N ASN A 233 17.53 10.71 18.21
CA ASN A 233 16.68 10.34 17.10
C ASN A 233 16.76 8.84 16.79
N MET A 234 15.63 8.26 16.39
CA MET A 234 15.56 6.96 15.73
C MET A 234 15.74 7.17 14.23
N ASN A 235 16.61 6.38 13.62
CA ASN A 235 16.68 6.32 12.17
C ASN A 235 16.03 5.03 11.70
N PHE A 236 15.07 5.18 10.78
CA PHE A 236 14.42 4.09 10.11
C PHE A 236 14.51 4.32 8.59
N GLY A 237 15.34 3.54 7.92
CA GLY A 237 15.70 3.72 6.52
C GLY A 237 17.12 3.26 6.22
N TYR A 238 17.53 3.40 4.96
CA TYR A 238 18.86 2.98 4.51
C TYR A 238 19.95 3.92 5.03
N GLN A 239 20.87 3.39 5.82
CA GLN A 239 22.09 4.10 6.25
C GLN A 239 23.31 3.20 6.07
N THR A 240 24.42 3.76 5.58
CA THR A 240 25.70 3.04 5.51
C THR A 240 26.33 2.90 6.89
N VAL A 241 26.83 1.71 7.22
CA VAL A 241 27.44 1.42 8.52
C VAL A 241 28.82 2.08 8.62
N GLN A 242 29.05 2.85 9.69
CA GLN A 242 30.35 3.49 9.98
C GLN A 242 30.94 2.94 11.29
N SER A 243 30.14 2.93 12.34
CA SER A 243 30.40 2.28 13.64
C SER A 243 29.09 1.64 14.08
N LEU A 244 29.15 0.44 14.69
CA LEU A 244 27.96 -0.17 15.23
C LEU A 244 28.18 -0.75 16.62
N LEU A 245 27.39 -0.25 17.56
CA LEU A 245 27.26 -0.84 18.88
C LEU A 245 26.14 -1.87 18.83
N ILE A 246 26.46 -3.10 19.21
CA ILE A 246 25.49 -4.19 19.30
C ILE A 246 25.15 -4.42 20.77
N PHE A 247 23.86 -4.51 21.07
CA PHE A 247 23.36 -4.85 22.40
C PHE A 247 22.21 -5.85 22.30
N ASP A 248 21.84 -6.44 23.43
CA ASP A 248 20.69 -7.34 23.53
C ASP A 248 19.50 -6.58 24.10
N TRP A 249 18.51 -6.28 23.25
CA TRP A 249 17.30 -5.59 23.65
C TRP A 249 16.18 -6.58 23.96
N THR A 250 15.62 -6.49 25.17
CA THR A 250 14.61 -7.44 25.68
C THR A 250 13.17 -7.09 25.30
N GLY A 251 12.95 -6.10 24.42
CA GLY A 251 11.64 -5.75 23.91
C GLY A 251 10.92 -4.63 24.65
N ILE A 252 9.62 -4.50 24.35
CA ILE A 252 8.76 -3.40 24.81
C ILE A 252 8.11 -3.76 26.14
N ILE A 253 8.18 -2.87 27.12
CA ILE A 253 7.42 -2.99 28.36
C ILE A 253 6.02 -2.38 28.14
N TRP A 254 5.00 -3.26 28.07
CA TRP A 254 3.62 -2.84 27.84
C TRP A 254 2.99 -2.22 29.08
N THR A 255 3.04 -0.89 29.19
CA THR A 255 2.35 -0.12 30.22
C THR A 255 0.87 0.12 29.89
N LYS A 256 0.05 0.40 30.91
CA LYS A 256 -1.37 0.71 30.74
C LYS A 256 -1.60 1.96 29.88
N ASP A 257 -0.70 2.93 29.96
CA ASP A 257 -0.78 4.17 29.20
C ASP A 257 -0.63 3.88 27.69
N TYR A 258 0.33 3.04 27.30
CA TYR A 258 0.47 2.63 25.91
C TYR A 258 -0.76 1.90 25.39
N VAL A 259 -1.33 0.98 26.16
CA VAL A 259 -2.54 0.26 25.74
C VAL A 259 -3.72 1.22 25.54
N THR A 260 -3.90 2.21 26.41
CA THR A 260 -5.01 3.18 26.27
C THR A 260 -4.83 4.09 25.05
N GLU A 261 -3.61 4.50 24.72
CA GLU A 261 -3.30 5.22 23.48
C GLU A 261 -3.64 4.40 22.22
N ARG A 262 -3.48 3.07 22.25
CA ARG A 262 -3.86 2.20 21.12
C ARG A 262 -5.37 2.01 20.99
N LEU A 263 -6.09 1.93 22.12
CA LEU A 263 -7.55 1.89 22.13
C LEU A 263 -8.15 3.19 21.56
N PHE A 264 -7.50 4.34 21.78
CA PHE A 264 -7.89 5.61 21.18
C PHE A 264 -7.90 5.56 19.64
N TRP A 265 -6.92 4.91 19.01
CA TRP A 265 -6.90 4.73 17.56
C TRP A 265 -8.04 3.84 17.05
N LEU A 266 -8.43 2.81 17.80
CA LEU A 266 -9.62 2.01 17.48
C LEU A 266 -10.89 2.86 17.53
N LEU A 267 -11.00 3.78 18.50
CA LEU A 267 -12.11 4.73 18.57
C LEU A 267 -12.15 5.67 17.36
N ILE A 268 -10.99 6.17 16.90
CA ILE A 268 -10.89 6.97 15.67
C ILE A 268 -11.34 6.15 14.45
N GLY A 269 -10.91 4.89 14.33
CA GLY A 269 -11.35 3.99 13.25
C GLY A 269 -12.86 3.78 13.26
N ALA A 270 -13.45 3.53 14.44
CA ALA A 270 -14.89 3.40 14.60
C ALA A 270 -15.63 4.70 14.24
N PHE A 271 -15.10 5.85 14.64
CA PHE A 271 -15.68 7.16 14.30
C PHE A 271 -15.66 7.43 12.78
N LEU A 272 -14.55 7.17 12.09
CA LEU A 272 -14.45 7.28 10.63
C LEU A 272 -15.43 6.34 9.92
N PHE A 273 -15.61 5.12 10.44
CA PHE A 273 -16.60 4.19 9.94
C PHE A 273 -18.04 4.70 10.12
N LEU A 274 -18.38 5.24 11.30
CA LEU A 274 -19.70 5.81 11.55
C LEU A 274 -19.99 6.99 10.61
N ILE A 275 -19.02 7.87 10.37
CA ILE A 275 -19.13 8.92 9.35
C ILE A 275 -19.43 8.32 7.97
N SER A 276 -18.73 7.25 7.61
CA SER A 276 -18.96 6.54 6.34
C SER A 276 -20.39 6.01 6.23
N VAL A 277 -20.94 5.47 7.32
CA VAL A 277 -22.34 5.00 7.37
C VAL A 277 -23.35 6.13 7.19
N LEU A 278 -23.09 7.30 7.79
CA LEU A 278 -23.97 8.47 7.69
C LEU A 278 -23.98 9.07 6.27
N ILE A 279 -22.83 9.10 5.60
CA ILE A 279 -22.71 9.66 4.24
C ILE A 279 -23.26 8.68 3.19
N PHE A 280 -23.10 7.37 3.41
CA PHE A 280 -23.43 6.37 2.41
C PHE A 280 -24.93 6.25 2.16
N ARG A 281 -25.31 6.33 0.88
CA ARG A 281 -26.68 6.08 0.41
C ARG A 281 -26.69 4.86 -0.50
N ARG A 282 -27.46 3.82 -0.13
CA ARG A 282 -27.59 2.58 -0.93
C ARG A 282 -28.02 2.80 -2.37
N GLY A 283 -28.86 3.82 -2.63
CA GLY A 283 -29.30 4.17 -3.98
C GLY A 283 -28.15 4.54 -4.91
N SER A 284 -27.01 4.95 -4.35
CA SER A 284 -25.80 5.19 -5.13
C SER A 284 -25.18 3.91 -5.72
N LEU A 285 -25.57 2.71 -5.28
CA LEU A 285 -25.09 1.45 -5.87
C LEU A 285 -25.79 1.11 -7.19
N LEU A 286 -26.93 1.73 -7.48
CA LEU A 286 -27.59 1.55 -8.76
C LEU A 286 -26.71 2.21 -9.83
N SER A 287 -26.24 1.42 -10.78
CA SER A 287 -25.65 1.94 -12.01
C SER A 287 -26.76 2.67 -12.76
N LEU A 288 -26.83 3.98 -12.56
CA LEU A 288 -27.45 4.86 -13.53
C LEU A 288 -26.48 4.90 -14.71
N GLU A 289 -26.52 3.86 -15.53
CA GLU A 289 -25.96 3.95 -16.86
C GLU A 289 -26.68 5.12 -17.51
N LYS A 290 -25.97 6.26 -17.58
CA LYS A 290 -26.41 7.44 -18.28
C LYS A 290 -26.48 6.98 -19.73
N LYS A 291 -27.66 6.48 -20.15
CA LYS A 291 -28.01 6.24 -21.55
C LYS A 291 -27.49 7.48 -22.26
N THR A 292 -26.40 7.30 -22.98
CA THR A 292 -25.88 8.33 -23.86
C THR A 292 -27.06 8.68 -24.72
N SER A 293 -27.47 9.95 -24.63
CA SER A 293 -28.53 10.53 -25.41
C SER A 293 -28.41 10.01 -26.84
N VAL A 294 -29.29 9.06 -27.21
CA VAL A 294 -29.68 8.92 -28.61
C VAL A 294 -30.34 10.25 -28.87
N GLN A 295 -29.60 11.14 -29.52
CA GLN A 295 -30.10 12.43 -29.94
C GLN A 295 -31.46 12.22 -30.60
N ASN A 296 -32.44 12.96 -30.08
CA ASN A 296 -33.67 13.27 -30.77
C ASN A 296 -33.37 13.60 -32.23
N THR A 297 -33.56 12.65 -33.14
CA THR A 297 -34.15 12.96 -34.43
C THR A 297 -35.65 12.98 -34.19
N ASN A 298 -36.18 14.18 -34.07
CA ASN A 298 -37.62 14.45 -33.98
C ASN A 298 -38.36 13.72 -35.10
N GLY A 299 -39.39 12.94 -34.74
CA GLY A 299 -40.30 12.34 -35.70
C GLY A 299 -41.24 11.31 -35.09
N GLY A 300 -42.34 11.77 -34.47
CA GLY A 300 -43.58 10.99 -34.33
C GLY A 300 -43.69 10.01 -33.15
N LEU A 301 -43.91 10.52 -31.94
CA LEU A 301 -44.28 9.74 -30.75
C LEU A 301 -45.80 9.61 -30.59
N GLU A 302 -46.50 8.97 -31.53
CA GLU A 302 -47.91 8.61 -31.29
C GLU A 302 -48.41 7.27 -31.86
N LYS A 303 -47.57 6.43 -32.48
CA LYS A 303 -47.97 5.07 -32.85
C LYS A 303 -46.81 4.12 -32.71
N ASP A 304 -46.69 3.50 -31.53
CA ASP A 304 -46.18 2.13 -31.39
C ASP A 304 -46.19 1.71 -29.91
N LEU A 305 -47.41 1.57 -29.37
CA LEU A 305 -47.64 0.60 -28.30
C LEU A 305 -47.62 -0.80 -28.92
N VAL A 306 -46.43 -1.26 -29.33
CA VAL A 306 -46.25 -2.64 -29.78
C VAL A 306 -46.32 -3.54 -28.56
N ARG A 307 -47.52 -4.09 -28.38
CA ARG A 307 -47.83 -5.26 -27.58
C ARG A 307 -46.78 -6.34 -27.83
N TYR A 308 -45.90 -6.57 -26.86
CA TYR A 308 -44.93 -7.67 -26.90
C TYR A 308 -45.69 -9.00 -26.83
N GLN A 309 -45.99 -9.58 -27.98
CA GLN A 309 -46.38 -10.98 -28.08
C GLN A 309 -45.10 -11.80 -28.23
N PRO A 310 -44.85 -12.81 -27.37
CA PRO A 310 -43.71 -13.69 -27.54
C PRO A 310 -43.99 -14.55 -28.78
N LYS A 311 -43.45 -14.16 -29.94
CA LYS A 311 -43.29 -15.09 -31.05
C LYS A 311 -42.25 -16.10 -30.60
N GLY A 312 -42.72 -17.26 -30.16
CA GLY A 312 -41.90 -18.45 -29.92
C GLY A 312 -41.19 -18.85 -31.20
N LYS A 313 -40.03 -18.25 -31.45
CA LYS A 313 -38.98 -18.86 -32.25
C LYS A 313 -38.19 -19.70 -31.26
N VAL A 314 -38.37 -21.01 -31.33
CA VAL A 314 -37.44 -21.97 -30.73
C VAL A 314 -36.07 -21.55 -31.23
N ILE A 315 -35.23 -21.05 -30.33
CA ILE A 315 -33.84 -20.78 -30.63
C ILE A 315 -33.23 -22.16 -30.86
N GLU A 316 -33.10 -22.55 -32.13
CA GLU A 316 -32.25 -23.66 -32.51
C GLU A 316 -30.92 -23.49 -31.79
N SER A 317 -30.53 -24.55 -31.09
CA SER A 317 -29.35 -24.66 -30.25
C SER A 317 -28.22 -23.77 -30.75
N VAL A 318 -27.86 -22.75 -29.96
CA VAL A 318 -26.64 -21.99 -30.15
C VAL A 318 -25.49 -23.00 -30.10
N HIS A 319 -24.95 -23.34 -31.26
CA HIS A 319 -23.73 -24.13 -31.38
C HIS A 319 -22.61 -23.24 -30.84
N ILE A 320 -22.30 -23.40 -29.56
CA ILE A 320 -21.11 -22.83 -28.96
C ILE A 320 -19.95 -23.56 -29.62
N GLN A 321 -19.36 -22.93 -30.64
CA GLN A 321 -18.07 -23.37 -31.16
C GLN A 321 -17.06 -23.24 -30.01
N THR A 322 -16.68 -24.38 -29.45
CA THR A 322 -15.51 -24.47 -28.59
C THR A 322 -14.32 -24.04 -29.43
N ILE A 323 -13.72 -22.91 -29.07
CA ILE A 323 -12.46 -22.47 -29.66
C ILE A 323 -11.38 -23.43 -29.13
N GLU A 324 -11.19 -24.55 -29.82
CA GLU A 324 -10.02 -25.42 -29.68
C GLU A 324 -8.84 -24.74 -30.38
N GLY A 325 -8.31 -23.72 -29.72
CA GLY A 325 -6.98 -23.21 -29.99
C GLY A 325 -6.21 -23.30 -28.69
N GLU A 326 -5.16 -24.10 -28.65
CA GLU A 326 -4.12 -23.94 -27.64
C GLU A 326 -3.62 -22.51 -27.73
N ARG A 327 -4.16 -21.62 -26.89
CA ARG A 327 -3.68 -20.24 -26.81
C ARG A 327 -2.31 -20.29 -26.17
N GLN A 328 -1.28 -20.44 -26.99
CA GLN A 328 0.10 -20.17 -26.63
C GLN A 328 0.23 -18.66 -26.38
N TYR A 329 -0.18 -18.25 -25.19
CA TYR A 329 0.00 -16.90 -24.72
C TYR A 329 1.48 -16.71 -24.40
N SER A 330 2.24 -16.17 -25.36
CA SER A 330 3.55 -15.65 -25.06
C SER A 330 3.39 -14.47 -24.10
N PHE A 331 3.85 -14.65 -22.86
CA PHE A 331 3.86 -13.65 -21.79
C PHE A 331 4.30 -12.27 -22.31
N TYR A 332 5.29 -12.24 -23.21
CA TYR A 332 5.80 -11.02 -23.83
C TYR A 332 4.73 -10.21 -24.59
N TYR A 333 3.86 -10.85 -25.37
CA TYR A 333 2.85 -10.13 -26.15
C TYR A 333 1.72 -9.59 -25.28
N ILE A 334 1.34 -10.31 -24.22
CA ILE A 334 0.35 -9.83 -23.24
C ILE A 334 0.97 -8.71 -22.38
N PHE A 335 2.24 -8.86 -22.00
CA PHE A 335 2.97 -7.83 -21.26
C PHE A 335 3.09 -6.54 -22.08
N ARG A 336 3.46 -6.65 -23.37
CA ARG A 336 3.58 -5.50 -24.28
C ARG A 336 2.23 -4.84 -24.56
N SER A 337 1.16 -5.61 -24.76
CA SER A 337 -0.16 -5.06 -25.03
C SER A 337 -0.71 -4.31 -23.82
N GLU A 338 -0.48 -4.81 -22.62
CA GLU A 338 -0.85 -4.13 -21.38
C GLU A 338 0.02 -2.90 -21.11
N LEU A 339 1.33 -2.97 -21.35
CA LEU A 339 2.23 -1.81 -21.37
C LEU A 339 1.68 -0.70 -22.28
N LYS A 340 1.35 -1.07 -23.52
CA LYS A 340 0.83 -0.14 -24.52
C LYS A 340 -0.51 0.46 -24.08
N LEU A 341 -1.36 -0.32 -23.41
CA LEU A 341 -2.64 0.15 -22.89
C LEU A 341 -2.48 1.09 -21.69
N MET A 342 -1.53 0.83 -20.78
CA MET A 342 -1.25 1.75 -19.65
C MET A 342 -0.80 3.12 -20.13
N PHE A 343 0.06 3.13 -21.15
CA PHE A 343 0.63 4.36 -21.70
C PHE A 343 -0.30 5.07 -22.70
N ARG A 344 -1.39 4.41 -23.14
CA ARG A 344 -2.33 4.97 -24.12
C ARG A 344 -3.25 6.03 -23.52
N ASP A 345 -3.63 5.88 -22.26
CA ASP A 345 -4.60 6.75 -21.60
C ASP A 345 -3.94 7.98 -20.92
N VAL A 346 -2.62 8.16 -21.10
CA VAL A 346 -1.82 9.22 -20.48
C VAL A 346 -1.48 10.29 -21.50
N SER A 347 -1.67 11.57 -21.16
CA SER A 347 -1.45 12.69 -22.06
C SER A 347 0.04 12.86 -22.43
N LEU A 348 0.32 13.32 -23.66
CA LEU A 348 1.69 13.61 -24.14
C LEU A 348 2.47 14.56 -23.20
N TRP A 349 1.77 15.48 -22.56
CA TRP A 349 2.31 16.41 -21.56
C TRP A 349 2.89 15.70 -20.34
N TRP A 350 2.34 14.56 -19.94
CA TRP A 350 2.85 13.80 -18.80
C TRP A 350 4.25 13.21 -19.10
N TYR A 351 4.51 12.78 -20.33
CA TYR A 351 5.86 12.35 -20.72
C TYR A 351 6.82 13.53 -20.77
N GLY A 352 6.39 14.67 -21.30
CA GLY A 352 7.19 15.89 -21.35
C GLY A 352 7.64 16.35 -19.96
N VAL A 353 6.71 16.45 -19.01
CA VAL A 353 7.03 16.84 -17.63
C VAL A 353 7.88 15.78 -16.92
N GLY A 354 7.65 14.48 -17.17
CA GLY A 354 8.49 13.41 -16.63
C GLY A 354 9.94 13.49 -17.10
N ILE A 355 10.17 13.76 -18.39
CA ILE A 355 11.50 13.97 -18.97
C ILE A 355 12.14 15.24 -18.40
N ILE A 356 11.38 16.32 -18.26
CA ILE A 356 11.88 17.57 -17.67
C ILE A 356 12.29 17.36 -16.21
N LEU A 357 11.46 16.69 -15.41
CA LEU A 357 11.79 16.32 -14.03
C LEU A 357 13.05 15.43 -13.98
N PHE A 358 13.19 14.46 -14.88
CA PHE A 358 14.38 13.63 -14.96
C PHE A 358 15.63 14.45 -15.30
N LEU A 359 15.56 15.31 -16.32
CA LEU A 359 16.68 16.17 -16.71
C LEU A 359 17.06 17.15 -15.58
N LEU A 360 16.07 17.70 -14.87
CA LEU A 360 16.30 18.56 -13.70
C LEU A 360 17.10 17.85 -12.60
N THR A 361 16.97 16.52 -12.43
CA THR A 361 17.78 15.80 -11.44
C THR A 361 19.28 15.83 -11.74
N MET A 362 19.68 15.96 -13.01
CA MET A 362 21.09 16.05 -13.38
C MET A 362 21.72 17.42 -13.07
N PHE A 363 20.90 18.47 -12.92
CA PHE A 363 21.36 19.84 -12.72
C PHE A 363 21.21 20.34 -11.27
N ILE A 364 20.55 19.59 -10.38
CA ILE A 364 20.31 20.00 -9.00
C ILE A 364 21.43 19.51 -8.07
N PRO A 365 22.07 20.40 -7.28
CA PRO A 365 23.10 20.02 -6.31
C PRO A 365 22.56 19.10 -5.20
N LEU A 366 23.41 18.18 -4.73
CA LEU A 366 23.11 17.05 -3.83
C LEU A 366 22.35 17.43 -2.53
N THR A 367 22.48 18.67 -2.08
CA THR A 367 21.85 19.19 -0.86
C THR A 367 20.35 19.45 -1.03
N SER A 368 19.90 19.81 -2.23
CA SER A 368 18.50 20.14 -2.55
C SER A 368 17.73 18.98 -3.18
N THR A 369 18.40 17.87 -3.50
CA THR A 369 17.83 16.72 -4.20
C THR A 369 16.77 15.98 -3.38
N LYS A 370 16.81 16.06 -2.05
CA LYS A 370 15.86 15.38 -1.15
C LYS A 370 14.40 15.83 -1.39
N VAL A 371 14.16 17.13 -1.54
CA VAL A 371 12.81 17.67 -1.81
C VAL A 371 12.34 17.29 -3.21
N PHE A 372 13.25 17.33 -4.18
CA PHE A 372 12.96 17.03 -5.57
C PHE A 372 12.66 15.54 -5.81
N LEU A 373 13.29 14.65 -5.03
CA LEU A 373 13.02 13.21 -5.02
C LEU A 373 11.57 12.91 -4.61
N TYR A 374 11.00 13.63 -3.65
CA TYR A 374 9.58 13.46 -3.27
C TYR A 374 8.64 13.82 -4.42
N VAL A 375 8.94 14.88 -5.17
CA VAL A 375 8.14 15.30 -6.34
C VAL A 375 8.22 14.26 -7.46
N ILE A 376 9.40 13.68 -7.69
CA ILE A 376 9.58 12.60 -8.68
C ILE A 376 8.87 11.33 -8.24
N TRP A 377 8.88 11.02 -6.94
CA TRP A 377 8.15 9.86 -6.39
C TRP A 377 6.64 9.99 -6.54
N LEU A 378 6.11 11.22 -6.52
CA LEU A 378 4.69 11.51 -6.75
C LEU A 378 4.31 11.42 -8.24
N TRP A 379 5.27 11.57 -9.15
CA TRP A 379 5.01 11.60 -10.60
C TRP A 379 4.36 10.34 -11.20
N PRO A 380 4.73 9.10 -10.81
CA PRO A 380 4.08 7.88 -11.29
C PRO A 380 2.70 7.60 -10.65
N ILE A 381 2.24 8.36 -9.66
CA ILE A 381 0.95 8.12 -8.98
C ILE A 381 -0.26 8.13 -9.93
N PRO A 382 -0.37 9.00 -10.95
CA PRO A 382 -1.46 8.96 -11.92
C PRO A 382 -1.48 7.68 -12.78
N LEU A 383 -0.33 7.03 -13.01
CA LEU A 383 -0.25 5.71 -13.66
C LEU A 383 -0.73 4.58 -12.72
N LEU A 384 -0.56 4.76 -11.41
CA LEU A 384 -1.01 3.82 -10.38
C LEU A 384 -2.51 3.95 -10.07
N ALA A 385 -3.09 5.13 -10.31
CA ALA A 385 -4.48 5.46 -9.98
C ALA A 385 -5.57 4.55 -10.61
N PRO A 386 -5.45 4.09 -11.88
CA PRO A 386 -6.45 3.23 -12.50
C PRO A 386 -6.40 1.78 -12.03
N ILE A 387 -5.27 1.34 -11.45
CA ILE A 387 -5.01 -0.08 -11.11
C ILE A 387 -5.98 -0.62 -10.06
N GLY A 388 -6.42 0.22 -9.11
CA GLY A 388 -7.38 -0.17 -8.07
C GLY A 388 -8.86 -0.16 -8.51
N GLY A 389 -9.20 0.51 -9.63
CA GLY A 389 -10.59 0.85 -9.97
C GLY A 389 -11.21 0.15 -11.19
N GLU A 390 -10.41 -0.54 -12.01
CA GLU A 390 -10.87 -1.14 -13.27
C GLU A 390 -10.42 -2.60 -13.44
N ARG A 391 -11.14 -3.54 -12.82
CA ARG A 391 -10.90 -4.99 -12.94
C ARG A 391 -10.93 -5.57 -14.35
N LYS A 392 -11.31 -4.80 -15.39
CA LYS A 392 -11.32 -5.34 -16.75
C LYS A 392 -9.93 -5.67 -17.30
N ASN A 393 -8.84 -5.08 -16.80
CA ASN A 393 -7.46 -5.38 -17.24
C ASN A 393 -6.41 -5.03 -16.15
N VAL A 394 -6.47 -5.65 -14.95
CA VAL A 394 -5.53 -5.39 -13.83
C VAL A 394 -4.29 -6.29 -13.88
N SER A 395 -4.36 -7.41 -14.63
CA SER A 395 -3.40 -8.53 -14.55
C SER A 395 -1.94 -8.12 -14.81
N ASN A 396 -1.67 -7.28 -15.81
CA ASN A 396 -0.30 -6.97 -16.20
C ASN A 396 0.09 -5.51 -15.96
N ARG A 397 -0.89 -4.64 -15.69
CA ARG A 397 -0.65 -3.21 -15.47
C ARG A 397 0.15 -2.95 -14.18
N ALA A 398 -0.12 -3.71 -13.12
CA ALA A 398 0.59 -3.56 -11.84
C ALA A 398 2.05 -4.04 -11.91
N THR A 399 2.32 -5.16 -12.59
CA THR A 399 3.65 -5.77 -12.70
C THR A 399 4.61 -4.91 -13.52
N VAL A 400 4.10 -4.37 -14.63
CA VAL A 400 4.83 -3.47 -15.54
C VAL A 400 5.26 -2.18 -14.83
N VAL A 401 4.35 -1.53 -14.11
CA VAL A 401 4.65 -0.22 -13.50
C VAL A 401 5.51 -0.35 -12.25
N PHE A 402 5.40 -1.45 -11.51
CA PHE A 402 6.31 -1.69 -10.38
C PHE A 402 7.72 -2.07 -10.85
N GLN A 403 7.85 -2.80 -11.97
CA GLN A 403 9.13 -3.00 -12.63
C GLN A 403 9.68 -1.68 -13.18
N LEU A 404 8.85 -0.81 -13.74
CA LEU A 404 9.26 0.52 -14.19
C LEU A 404 9.62 1.46 -13.03
N SER A 405 8.93 1.45 -11.90
CA SER A 405 9.24 2.29 -10.74
C SER A 405 10.47 1.79 -9.98
N SER A 406 10.65 0.48 -9.88
CA SER A 406 11.90 -0.13 -9.36
C SER A 406 13.06 0.07 -10.33
N LEU A 407 12.86 -0.05 -11.65
CA LEU A 407 13.85 0.33 -12.67
C LEU A 407 14.15 1.82 -12.62
N TYR A 408 13.17 2.70 -12.41
CA TYR A 408 13.41 4.13 -12.25
C TYR A 408 14.19 4.44 -10.98
N ALA A 409 13.87 3.76 -9.87
CA ALA A 409 14.63 3.86 -8.62
C ALA A 409 16.05 3.30 -8.77
N ILE A 410 16.23 2.18 -9.48
CA ILE A 410 17.54 1.58 -9.78
C ILE A 410 18.33 2.46 -10.74
N ILE A 411 17.72 3.03 -11.78
CA ILE A 411 18.36 3.95 -12.74
C ILE A 411 18.72 5.27 -12.04
N CYS A 412 17.86 5.82 -11.19
CA CYS A 412 18.19 6.98 -10.36
C CYS A 412 19.32 6.66 -9.36
N CYS A 413 19.31 5.49 -8.73
CA CYS A 413 20.39 5.03 -7.85
C CYS A 413 21.70 4.76 -8.61
N LEU A 414 21.64 4.22 -9.83
CA LEU A 414 22.81 3.98 -10.69
C LEU A 414 23.35 5.30 -11.26
N ALA A 415 22.50 6.25 -11.62
CA ALA A 415 22.90 7.62 -11.97
C ALA A 415 23.55 8.31 -10.77
N PHE A 416 23.00 8.13 -9.56
CA PHE A 416 23.59 8.63 -8.31
C PHE A 416 24.97 8.00 -8.01
N ARG A 417 25.14 6.70 -8.30
CA ARG A 417 26.41 5.97 -8.16
C ARG A 417 27.43 6.38 -9.23
N GLY A 418 26.99 6.61 -10.46
CA GLY A 418 27.81 7.10 -11.58
C GLY A 418 28.32 8.52 -11.37
N ILE A 419 27.51 9.42 -10.83
CA ILE A 419 27.93 10.79 -10.46
C ILE A 419 28.98 10.76 -9.33
N ARG A 420 28.83 9.86 -8.34
CA ARG A 420 29.84 9.63 -7.29
C ARG A 420 31.15 9.03 -7.83
N PHE A 421 31.08 8.20 -8.86
CA PHE A 421 32.26 7.61 -9.50
C PHE A 421 33.05 8.65 -10.31
N VAL A 422 32.35 9.58 -10.97
CA VAL A 422 32.97 10.71 -11.69
C VAL A 422 33.58 11.73 -10.72
N SER A 423 32.94 12.02 -9.57
CA SER A 423 33.50 12.94 -8.58
C SER A 423 34.72 12.37 -7.84
N ASN A 424 34.77 11.05 -7.59
CA ASN A 424 35.93 10.41 -6.97
C ASN A 424 37.12 10.25 -7.95
N ASN A 425 36.87 10.14 -9.25
CA ASN A 425 37.95 10.09 -10.25
C ASN A 425 38.61 11.45 -10.52
N GLN A 426 38.04 12.57 -10.06
CA GLN A 426 38.72 13.88 -10.11
C GLN A 426 39.88 13.99 -9.11
N TRP A 427 40.02 13.07 -8.15
CA TRP A 427 41.15 13.03 -7.22
C TRP A 427 42.39 12.32 -7.76
N TRP A 428 42.31 11.67 -8.93
CA TRP A 428 43.48 10.98 -9.52
C TRP A 428 44.28 11.85 -10.49
N ASN A 429 43.81 13.05 -10.84
CA ASN A 429 44.48 13.95 -11.80
C ASN A 429 45.18 15.17 -11.16
N SER A 430 45.23 15.28 -9.83
CA SER A 430 45.85 16.44 -9.14
C SER A 430 47.16 16.13 -8.40
N SER A 431 47.78 14.96 -8.60
CA SER A 431 49.00 14.54 -7.88
C SER A 431 50.30 14.61 -8.69
N ASN A 432 50.32 15.30 -9.83
CA ASN A 432 51.54 15.55 -10.61
C ASN A 432 51.62 17.03 -11.03
N ASP A 433 51.93 17.93 -10.11
CA ASP A 433 52.71 19.14 -10.40
C ASP A 433 52.99 19.93 -9.10
N SER A 434 54.14 19.68 -8.49
CA SER A 434 54.88 20.66 -7.69
C SER A 434 56.30 20.17 -7.37
N SER A 435 57.10 20.00 -8.42
CA SER A 435 58.55 20.16 -8.33
C SER A 435 58.93 21.46 -9.05
N ARG A 436 59.06 22.55 -8.30
CA ARG A 436 59.98 23.68 -8.55
C ARG A 436 59.93 24.68 -7.42
#